data_AF-A0A060C519-F1
#
_entry.id   AF-A0A060C519-F1
#
_cell.length_a   1.000
_cell.length_b   1.000
_cell.length_c   1.000
_cell.angle_alpha   90.00
_cell.angle_beta   90.00
_cell.angle_gamma   90.00
#
_symmetry.space_group_name_H-M   'P 1'
#
loop_
_entity.id
_entity.type
_entity.pdbx_description
1 polymer ?
#
loop_
_entity_poly.entity_id
_entity_poly.type
_entity_poly.pdbx_seq_one_letter_code
_entity_poly.pdbx_strand_id
1 'polypeptide(L)'
;AHDLLDIVNDPGRVEKLLEELRDHWDGLLGRFSASTGDPRVDRMANIWNQYQCMVTFNLSRSASYFESGTGRGMGFRDSNQDLLGFVHMVPDRARTRLLDIASTQLPDGSAWHQYQPLTKRGNATSAGLQR
;
A
#
# COMPACT_ATOMS: atom_id res chain seq x y z
N ALA A 1 -21.05 16.84 2.74
CA ALA A 1 -21.96 15.68 2.75
C ALA A 1 -22.88 15.70 1.54
N HIS A 2 -23.59 16.81 1.30
CA HIS A 2 -24.41 17.02 0.09
C HIS A 2 -23.61 16.84 -1.21
N ASP A 3 -22.43 17.45 -1.32
CA ASP A 3 -21.59 17.33 -2.53
C ASP A 3 -21.16 15.90 -2.88
N LEU A 4 -20.99 15.01 -1.88
CA LEU A 4 -20.65 13.60 -2.11
C LEU A 4 -21.87 12.81 -2.60
N LEU A 5 -23.05 13.14 -2.08
CA LEU A 5 -24.32 12.52 -2.48
C LEU A 5 -24.67 12.91 -3.93
N ASP A 6 -24.39 14.14 -4.32
CA ASP A 6 -24.61 14.63 -5.69
C ASP A 6 -23.69 13.97 -6.72
N ILE A 7 -22.56 13.39 -6.28
CA ILE A 7 -21.68 12.60 -7.15
C ILE A 7 -22.27 11.21 -7.40
N VAL A 8 -22.79 10.55 -6.35
CA VAL A 8 -23.29 9.16 -6.46
C VAL A 8 -24.72 9.07 -6.99
N ASN A 9 -25.50 10.16 -6.92
CA ASN A 9 -26.87 10.22 -7.44
C ASN A 9 -26.96 10.47 -8.95
N ASP A 10 -25.85 10.79 -9.60
CA ASP A 10 -25.78 10.96 -11.05
C ASP A 10 -25.04 9.79 -11.69
N PRO A 11 -25.74 8.87 -12.39
CA PRO A 11 -25.12 7.72 -13.04
C PRO A 11 -24.00 8.10 -14.03
N GLY A 12 -24.13 9.24 -14.73
CA GLY A 12 -23.13 9.69 -15.69
C GLY A 12 -21.82 10.11 -14.99
N ARG A 13 -21.92 10.69 -13.80
CA ARG A 13 -20.74 10.98 -12.96
C ARG A 13 -20.10 9.72 -12.42
N VAL A 14 -20.88 8.72 -12.01
CA VAL A 14 -20.37 7.43 -11.53
C VAL A 14 -19.61 6.70 -12.64
N GLU A 15 -20.14 6.68 -13.85
CA GLU A 15 -19.47 6.06 -15.01
C GLU A 15 -18.14 6.73 -15.32
N LYS A 16 -18.11 8.06 -15.32
CA LYS A 16 -16.86 8.82 -15.49
C LYS A 16 -15.83 8.51 -14.41
N LEU A 17 -16.22 8.40 -13.13
CA LEU A 17 -15.30 8.04 -12.05
C LEU A 17 -14.77 6.61 -12.18
N LEU A 18 -15.58 5.70 -12.74
CA LEU A 18 -15.14 4.34 -13.02
C LEU A 18 -14.12 4.31 -14.16
N GLU A 19 -14.30 5.13 -15.20
CA GLU A 19 -13.30 5.32 -16.27
C GLU A 19 -11.99 5.89 -15.71
N GLU A 20 -12.06 6.94 -14.89
CA GLU A 20 -10.87 7.51 -14.24
C GLU A 20 -10.14 6.49 -13.35
N LEU A 21 -10.88 5.61 -12.65
CA LEU A 21 -10.30 4.51 -11.87
C LEU A 21 -9.63 3.45 -12.77
N ARG A 22 -10.20 3.16 -13.95
CA ARG A 22 -9.60 2.25 -14.92
C ARG A 22 -8.31 2.83 -15.48
N ASP A 23 -8.33 4.08 -15.91
CA ASP A 23 -7.15 4.81 -16.42
C ASP A 23 -6.04 4.87 -15.36
N HIS A 24 -6.41 5.06 -14.09
CA HIS A 24 -5.47 5.01 -12.97
C HIS A 24 -4.77 3.65 -12.88
N TRP A 25 -5.51 2.54 -12.93
CA TRP A 25 -4.93 1.20 -12.88
C TRP A 25 -4.13 0.87 -14.13
N ASP A 26 -4.59 1.26 -15.32
CA ASP A 26 -3.86 1.08 -16.57
C ASP A 26 -2.52 1.82 -16.53
N GLY A 27 -2.50 3.04 -15.98
CA GLY A 27 -1.26 3.80 -15.77
C GLY A 27 -0.30 3.17 -14.76
N LEU A 28 -0.81 2.48 -13.72
CA LEU A 28 0.01 1.77 -12.75
C LEU A 28 0.58 0.46 -13.31
N LEU A 29 -0.29 -0.39 -13.86
CA LEU A 29 0.05 -1.72 -14.36
C LEU A 29 0.85 -1.66 -15.67
N GLY A 30 0.68 -0.58 -16.45
CA GLY A 30 1.42 -0.37 -17.70
C GLY A 30 2.91 -0.08 -17.54
N ARG A 31 3.41 0.13 -16.31
CA ARG A 31 4.84 0.42 -16.06
C ARG A 31 5.75 -0.80 -16.21
N PHE A 32 5.20 -2.00 -16.09
CA PHE A 32 5.92 -3.25 -16.31
C PHE A 32 5.01 -4.26 -16.99
N SER A 33 5.49 -4.88 -18.05
CA SER A 33 4.81 -6.00 -18.70
C SER A 33 5.82 -7.04 -19.19
N ALA A 34 5.38 -8.29 -19.21
CA ALA A 34 6.11 -9.44 -19.69
C ALA A 34 5.25 -10.22 -20.69
N SER A 35 5.89 -10.78 -21.71
CA SER A 35 5.31 -11.76 -22.62
C SER A 35 6.25 -12.96 -22.67
N THR A 36 5.83 -14.04 -22.04
CA THR A 36 6.67 -15.24 -21.83
C THR A 36 6.22 -16.43 -22.66
N GLY A 37 5.05 -16.34 -23.30
CA GLY A 37 4.40 -17.45 -23.98
C GLY A 37 3.56 -18.33 -23.06
N ASP A 38 3.64 -18.15 -21.73
CA ASP A 38 2.75 -18.80 -20.77
C ASP A 38 1.71 -17.77 -20.25
N PRO A 39 0.41 -17.92 -20.58
CA PRO A 39 -0.64 -17.00 -20.13
C PRO A 39 -0.86 -17.00 -18.60
N ARG A 40 -0.33 -17.98 -17.86
CA ARG A 40 -0.33 -17.99 -16.38
C ARG A 40 0.73 -17.04 -15.84
N VAL A 41 1.92 -17.06 -16.41
CA VAL A 41 3.02 -16.17 -16.01
C VAL A 41 2.67 -14.75 -16.41
N ASP A 42 2.20 -14.55 -17.64
CA ASP A 42 1.88 -13.23 -18.18
C ASP A 42 0.78 -12.55 -17.33
N ARG A 43 -0.31 -13.25 -16.97
CA ARG A 43 -1.35 -12.62 -16.12
C ARG A 43 -0.87 -12.30 -14.70
N MET A 44 0.04 -13.08 -14.15
CA MET A 44 0.58 -12.83 -12.80
C MET A 44 1.52 -11.64 -12.81
N ALA A 45 2.43 -11.60 -13.78
CA ALA A 45 3.39 -10.52 -13.95
C ALA A 45 2.71 -9.20 -14.32
N ASN A 46 1.71 -9.23 -15.20
CA ASN A 46 1.14 -8.02 -15.79
C ASN A 46 -0.03 -7.44 -14.99
N ILE A 47 -0.72 -8.26 -14.18
CA ILE A 47 -1.95 -7.84 -13.48
C ILE A 47 -1.88 -8.21 -11.99
N TRP A 48 -1.99 -9.50 -11.66
CA TRP A 48 -2.39 -9.91 -10.31
C TRP A 48 -1.33 -9.66 -9.25
N ASN A 49 -0.06 -9.92 -9.55
CA ASN A 49 1.01 -9.70 -8.58
C ASN A 49 1.23 -8.20 -8.33
N GLN A 50 1.22 -7.39 -9.39
CA GLN A 50 1.36 -5.94 -9.28
C GLN A 50 0.18 -5.32 -8.50
N TYR A 51 -1.06 -5.75 -8.81
CA TYR A 51 -2.24 -5.36 -8.05
C TYR A 51 -2.09 -5.71 -6.56
N GLN A 52 -1.64 -6.92 -6.24
CA GLN A 52 -1.42 -7.35 -4.86
C GLN A 52 -0.34 -6.53 -4.15
N CYS A 53 0.77 -6.18 -4.82
CA CYS A 53 1.81 -5.32 -4.26
C CYS A 53 1.27 -3.92 -3.91
N MET A 54 0.34 -3.38 -4.71
CA MET A 54 -0.32 -2.11 -4.38
C MET A 54 -1.25 -2.25 -3.17
N VAL A 55 -1.98 -3.38 -3.06
CA VAL A 55 -2.84 -3.66 -1.91
C VAL A 55 -2.02 -3.78 -0.62
N THR A 56 -0.91 -4.55 -0.62
CA THR A 56 -0.05 -4.67 0.57
C THR A 56 0.64 -3.36 0.91
N PHE A 57 1.00 -2.52 -0.06
CA PHE A 57 1.51 -1.19 0.23
C PHE A 57 0.52 -0.30 1.00
N ASN A 58 -0.76 -0.36 0.61
CA ASN A 58 -1.84 0.44 1.20
C ASN A 58 -2.30 -0.10 2.57
N LEU A 59 -2.48 -1.42 2.67
CA LEU A 59 -3.05 -2.08 3.86
C LEU A 59 -2.01 -2.69 4.79
N SER A 60 -0.76 -2.84 4.35
CA SER A 60 0.27 -3.60 5.07
C SER A 60 -0.26 -4.96 5.54
N ARG A 61 -0.35 -5.19 6.85
CA ARG A 61 -0.98 -6.35 7.49
C ARG A 61 -2.11 -5.92 8.44
N SER A 62 -2.76 -4.79 8.15
CA SER A 62 -3.72 -4.18 9.06
C SER A 62 -5.10 -4.83 8.99
N ALA A 63 -5.65 -5.04 7.78
CA ALA A 63 -7.03 -5.48 7.61
C ALA A 63 -7.18 -6.50 6.45
N SER A 64 -7.87 -7.59 6.74
CA SER A 64 -8.30 -8.61 5.76
C SER A 64 -9.47 -9.40 6.34
N TYR A 65 -9.92 -10.47 5.68
CA TYR A 65 -10.90 -11.39 6.28
C TYR A 65 -10.34 -12.19 7.47
N PHE A 66 -9.04 -12.08 7.73
CA PHE A 66 -8.36 -12.72 8.86
C PHE A 66 -7.75 -11.71 9.86
N GLU A 67 -7.29 -10.56 9.38
CA GLU A 67 -6.72 -9.50 10.21
C GLU A 67 -7.79 -8.44 10.53
N SER A 68 -8.05 -8.20 11.81
CA SER A 68 -9.23 -7.45 12.29
C SER A 68 -9.16 -5.93 12.16
N GLY A 69 -8.04 -5.34 11.75
CA GLY A 69 -7.87 -3.89 11.71
C GLY A 69 -7.58 -3.23 13.06
N THR A 70 -7.53 -3.98 14.16
CA THR A 70 -7.47 -3.41 15.52
C THR A 70 -6.11 -3.49 16.22
N GLY A 71 -5.23 -4.41 15.80
CA GLY A 71 -4.03 -4.77 16.57
C GLY A 71 -2.67 -4.51 15.92
N ARG A 72 -2.62 -4.21 14.61
CA ARG A 72 -1.35 -4.06 13.88
C ARG A 72 -1.25 -2.70 13.20
N GLY A 73 -0.18 -1.97 13.55
CA GLY A 73 0.28 -0.82 12.78
C GLY A 73 1.00 -1.27 11.50
N MET A 74 1.67 -0.34 10.82
CA MET A 74 2.56 -0.70 9.72
C MET A 74 3.90 -1.21 10.29
N GLY A 75 4.29 -2.43 9.93
CA GLY A 75 5.55 -3.03 10.36
C GLY A 75 6.76 -2.39 9.66
N PHE A 76 7.86 -2.16 10.39
CA PHE A 76 9.10 -1.64 9.78
C PHE A 76 9.65 -2.62 8.73
N ARG A 77 9.76 -3.91 9.08
CA ARG A 77 10.18 -4.98 8.16
C ARG A 77 9.20 -5.12 6.99
N ASP A 78 7.90 -5.22 7.29
CA ASP A 78 6.88 -5.45 6.26
C ASP A 78 6.84 -4.29 5.25
N SER A 79 6.95 -3.04 5.72
CA SER A 79 6.99 -1.87 4.84
C SER A 79 8.21 -1.85 3.92
N ASN A 80 9.39 -2.25 4.42
CA ASN A 80 10.59 -2.39 3.61
C ASN A 80 10.49 -3.52 2.57
N GLN A 81 9.85 -4.65 2.93
CA GLN A 81 9.64 -5.75 1.99
C GLN A 81 8.61 -5.39 0.92
N ASP A 82 7.51 -4.74 1.31
CA ASP A 82 6.48 -4.30 0.36
C ASP A 82 7.09 -3.31 -0.65
N LEU A 83 8.00 -2.40 -0.23
CA LEU A 83 8.70 -1.44 -1.10
C LEU A 83 9.36 -2.09 -2.32
N LEU A 84 9.94 -3.28 -2.17
CA LEU A 84 10.61 -4.00 -3.25
C LEU A 84 9.64 -4.37 -4.40
N GLY A 85 8.36 -4.57 -4.09
CA GLY A 85 7.33 -4.99 -5.04
C GLY A 85 6.52 -3.87 -5.68
N PHE A 86 6.58 -2.63 -5.17
CA PHE A 86 5.77 -1.52 -5.69
C PHE A 86 6.53 -0.26 -6.10
N VAL A 87 7.83 -0.16 -5.80
CA VAL A 87 8.62 1.07 -6.09
C VAL A 87 8.56 1.48 -7.56
N HIS A 88 8.47 0.52 -8.48
CA HIS A 88 8.34 0.79 -9.92
C HIS A 88 6.97 1.38 -10.30
N MET A 89 5.91 1.12 -9.52
CA MET A 89 4.56 1.64 -9.75
C MET A 89 4.38 3.08 -9.28
N VAL A 90 4.87 3.40 -8.08
CA VAL A 90 4.62 4.69 -7.39
C VAL A 90 5.86 5.21 -6.63
N PRO A 91 6.95 5.58 -7.33
CA PRO A 91 8.24 5.90 -6.70
C PRO A 91 8.16 7.06 -5.69
N ASP A 92 7.32 8.07 -5.92
CA ASP A 92 7.16 9.20 -4.98
C ASP A 92 6.51 8.77 -3.65
N ARG A 93 5.52 7.87 -3.73
CA ARG A 93 4.87 7.28 -2.54
C ARG A 93 5.83 6.32 -1.84
N ALA A 94 6.65 5.60 -2.58
CA ALA A 94 7.71 4.74 -2.04
C ALA A 94 8.75 5.56 -1.25
N ARG A 95 9.21 6.68 -1.81
CA ARG A 95 10.12 7.62 -1.13
C ARG A 95 9.49 8.16 0.16
N THR A 96 8.23 8.58 0.10
CA THR A 96 7.51 9.07 1.28
C THR A 96 7.43 7.99 2.37
N ARG A 97 7.07 6.76 2.00
CA ARG A 97 7.04 5.62 2.94
C ARG A 97 8.41 5.35 3.56
N LEU A 98 9.48 5.42 2.78
CA LEU A 98 10.84 5.22 3.26
C LEU A 98 11.26 6.29 4.28
N LEU A 99 10.90 7.55 4.05
CA LEU A 99 11.13 8.62 5.02
C LEU A 99 10.30 8.42 6.30
N ASP A 100 9.03 8.02 6.16
CA ASP A 100 8.16 7.77 7.31
C ASP A 100 8.70 6.65 8.20
N ILE A 101 9.14 5.52 7.63
CA ILE A 101 9.71 4.42 8.42
C ILE A 101 11.10 4.74 8.97
N ALA A 102 11.94 5.48 8.24
CA ALA A 102 13.24 5.90 8.75
C ALA A 102 13.11 6.88 9.93
N SER A 103 12.04 7.69 9.95
CA SER A 103 11.76 8.61 11.07
C SER A 103 11.44 7.91 12.39
N THR A 104 11.18 6.60 12.36
CA THR A 104 10.93 5.77 13.56
C THR A 104 12.15 4.94 13.97
N GLN A 105 13.30 5.12 13.32
CA GLN A 105 14.56 4.53 13.74
C GLN A 105 15.12 5.28 14.96
N LEU A 106 15.70 4.54 15.90
CA LEU A 106 16.34 5.07 17.11
C LEU A 106 17.82 5.43 16.83
N PRO A 107 18.44 6.33 17.62
CA PRO A 107 19.82 6.78 17.40
C PRO A 107 20.88 5.66 17.45
N ASP A 108 20.58 4.53 18.10
CA ASP A 108 21.47 3.37 18.18
C ASP A 108 21.34 2.41 16.97
N GLY A 109 20.51 2.78 15.99
CA GLY A 109 20.26 2.00 14.78
C GLY A 109 19.13 0.98 14.90
N SER A 110 18.61 0.72 16.11
CA SER A 110 17.41 -0.11 16.29
C SER A 110 16.15 0.62 15.79
N ALA A 111 15.06 -0.11 15.55
CA ALA A 111 13.82 0.45 15.03
C ALA A 111 12.60 -0.11 15.75
N TRP A 112 11.55 0.69 15.85
CA TRP A 112 10.26 0.19 16.31
C TRP A 112 9.77 -0.93 15.41
N HIS A 113 9.29 -2.03 16.01
CA HIS A 113 8.78 -3.17 15.25
C HIS A 113 7.58 -2.78 14.37
N GLN A 114 6.72 -1.88 14.87
CA GLN A 114 5.57 -1.32 14.18
C GLN A 114 5.42 0.17 14.49
N TYR A 115 4.87 0.93 13.53
CA TYR A 115 4.46 2.32 13.70
C TYR A 115 2.98 2.50 13.37
N GLN A 116 2.35 3.49 14.00
CA GLN A 116 0.97 3.85 13.73
C GLN A 116 0.88 4.76 12.49
N PRO A 117 0.17 4.36 11.42
CA PRO A 117 0.10 5.14 10.17
C PRO A 117 -0.39 6.57 10.33
N LEU A 118 -1.37 6.78 11.22
CA LEU A 118 -2.00 8.08 11.42
C LEU A 118 -1.11 9.07 12.18
N THR A 119 -0.25 8.59 13.07
CA THR A 119 0.60 9.44 13.91
C THR A 119 2.07 9.42 13.50
N LYS A 120 2.46 8.47 12.65
CA LYS A 120 3.84 8.19 12.23
C LYS A 120 4.79 7.97 13.42
N ARG A 121 4.27 7.42 14.52
CA ARG A 121 5.04 7.12 15.75
C ARG A 121 5.12 5.61 15.97
N GLY A 122 6.23 5.16 16.56
CA GLY A 122 6.38 3.78 17.02
C GLY A 122 5.30 3.37 18.02
N ASN A 123 4.76 2.16 17.87
CA ASN A 123 3.79 1.62 18.81
C ASN A 123 4.50 1.18 20.10
N ALA A 124 4.19 1.81 21.23
CA ALA A 124 4.68 1.43 22.55
C ALA A 124 4.01 0.16 23.11
N THR A 125 3.01 -0.40 22.41
CA THR A 125 2.30 -1.59 22.86
C THR A 125 3.12 -2.86 22.58
N SER A 126 3.89 -3.26 23.61
CA SER A 126 4.40 -4.61 23.83
C SER A 126 5.17 -5.25 22.67
N ALA A 127 6.34 -4.70 22.37
CA ALA A 127 7.43 -5.44 21.76
C ALA A 127 8.72 -5.17 22.56
N GLY A 128 8.83 -5.77 23.74
CA GLY A 128 10.09 -6.12 24.40
C GLY A 128 11.14 -5.04 24.70
N LEU A 129 10.90 -3.77 24.40
CA LEU A 129 11.82 -2.68 24.73
C LEU A 129 11.43 -2.08 26.07
N GLN A 130 11.81 -2.78 27.14
CA GLN A 130 12.19 -2.12 28.38
C GLN A 130 13.53 -1.44 28.14
N ARG A 131 13.52 -0.12 27.97
CA ARG A 131 14.57 0.77 28.48
C ARG A 131 13.92 2.05 28.97
#